data_AF-A0A386TXE7-F1
#
_entry.id   AF-A0A386TXE7-F1
#
_cell.length_a   1.000
_cell.length_b   1.000
_cell.length_c   1.000
_cell.angle_alpha   90.00
_cell.angle_beta   90.00
_cell.angle_gamma   90.00
#
_symmetry.space_group_name_H-M   'P 1'
#
loop_
_entity.id
_entity.type
_entity.pdbx_description
1 polymer ?
#
loop_
_entity_poly.entity_id
_entity_poly.type
_entity_poly.pdbx_seq_one_letter_code
_entity_poly.pdbx_strand_id
1 'polypeptide(L)'
;SSVAALLQKAEPHNLQITAAFLAGLLSREHWGLLAECQTSEKALLRRQACARWCLARNLRKHFHSIPPAAPGEAKSVHAMPGFIWLIRSLYEMQEERLARKAARGLNVGHLKLTFCSVGPTECAALAFVLQHLRRPVALQLDYNSVGDIGVEQLLPCLGVCKAL
;
A
#
# COMPACT_ATOMS: atom_id res chain seq x y z
N SER A 1 18.51 -4.23 -25.03
CA SER A 1 17.17 -4.31 -24.38
C SER A 1 17.06 -3.20 -23.36
N SER A 2 16.00 -2.39 -23.35
CA SER A 2 15.85 -1.32 -22.35
C SER A 2 15.33 -1.88 -21.02
N VAL A 3 15.65 -1.22 -19.90
CA VAL A 3 15.12 -1.60 -18.57
C VAL A 3 13.59 -1.64 -18.58
N ALA A 4 12.94 -0.70 -19.26
CA ALA A 4 11.49 -0.67 -19.40
C ALA A 4 10.94 -1.92 -20.11
N ALA A 5 11.60 -2.39 -21.17
CA ALA A 5 11.19 -3.60 -21.89
C ALA A 5 11.35 -4.87 -21.04
N LEU A 6 12.36 -4.91 -20.14
CA LEU A 6 12.51 -6.02 -19.19
C LEU A 6 11.39 -6.01 -18.14
N LEU A 7 11.07 -4.84 -17.58
CA LEU A 7 9.98 -4.71 -16.61
C LEU A 7 8.62 -5.05 -17.22
N GLN A 8 8.38 -4.74 -18.50
CA GLN A 8 7.13 -5.11 -19.20
C GLN A 8 6.97 -6.61 -19.43
N LYS A 9 8.08 -7.37 -19.46
CA LYS A 9 8.08 -8.83 -19.66
C LYS A 9 8.12 -9.61 -18.35
N ALA A 10 8.32 -8.93 -17.23
CA ALA A 10 8.43 -9.57 -15.93
C ALA A 10 7.05 -10.00 -15.41
N GLU A 11 7.02 -11.14 -14.72
CA GLU A 11 5.80 -11.63 -14.07
C GLU A 11 5.25 -10.60 -13.07
N PRO A 12 3.92 -10.36 -13.06
CA PRO A 12 3.33 -9.32 -12.22
C PRO A 12 3.64 -9.44 -10.72
N HIS A 13 3.69 -10.65 -10.17
CA HIS A 13 4.02 -10.87 -8.76
C HIS A 13 5.48 -10.50 -8.44
N ASN A 14 6.41 -10.80 -9.35
CA ASN A 14 7.82 -10.41 -9.21
C ASN A 14 8.00 -8.90 -9.28
N LEU A 15 7.22 -8.23 -10.15
CA LEU A 15 7.19 -6.77 -10.20
C LEU A 15 6.68 -6.14 -8.90
N GLN A 16 5.67 -6.74 -8.27
CA GLN A 16 5.14 -6.26 -6.99
C GLN A 16 6.17 -6.40 -5.85
N ILE A 17 6.85 -7.54 -5.76
CA ILE A 17 7.96 -7.76 -4.81
C ILE A 17 9.06 -6.72 -5.05
N THR A 18 9.48 -6.57 -6.31
CA THR A 18 10.52 -5.62 -6.71
C THR A 18 10.14 -4.18 -6.38
N ALA A 19 8.87 -3.80 -6.59
CA ALA A 19 8.38 -2.46 -6.31
C ALA A 19 8.36 -2.15 -4.80
N ALA A 20 7.94 -3.10 -3.97
CA ALA A 20 7.97 -2.95 -2.51
C ALA A 20 9.42 -2.82 -2.00
N PHE A 21 10.32 -3.66 -2.50
CA PHE A 21 11.74 -3.60 -2.16
C PHE A 21 12.38 -2.27 -2.58
N LEU A 22 12.08 -1.79 -3.79
CA LEU A 22 12.55 -0.49 -4.27
C LEU A 22 12.05 0.66 -3.38
N ALA A 23 10.80 0.60 -2.90
CA ALA A 23 10.28 1.60 -1.98
C ALA A 23 11.03 1.60 -0.64
N GLY A 24 11.32 0.41 -0.09
CA GLY A 24 12.10 0.23 1.13
C GLY A 24 13.53 0.76 1.01
N LEU A 25 14.22 0.43 -0.08
CA LEU A 25 15.54 0.97 -0.39
C LEU A 25 15.53 2.51 -0.47
N LEU A 26 14.46 3.08 -1.04
CA LEU A 26 14.30 4.52 -1.18
C LEU A 26 13.73 5.21 0.08
N SER A 27 13.58 4.49 1.19
CA SER A 27 13.13 5.07 2.47
C SER A 27 14.19 6.02 3.04
N ARG A 28 13.80 6.81 4.04
CA ARG A 28 14.74 7.72 4.73
C ARG A 28 15.81 6.95 5.51
N GLU A 29 15.46 5.78 6.04
CA GLU A 29 16.34 4.93 6.84
C GLU A 29 17.51 4.39 6.03
N HIS A 30 17.24 3.89 4.81
CA HIS A 30 18.26 3.34 3.93
C HIS A 30 18.97 4.39 3.06
N TRP A 31 18.58 5.66 3.17
CA TRP A 31 19.12 6.74 2.34
C TRP A 31 20.63 6.89 2.46
N GLY A 32 21.15 6.87 3.69
CA GLY A 32 22.59 7.03 3.96
C GLY A 32 23.41 5.94 3.27
N LEU A 33 23.01 4.68 3.45
CA LEU A 33 23.66 3.52 2.84
C LEU A 33 23.68 3.60 1.31
N LEU A 34 22.57 4.03 0.69
CA LEU A 34 22.52 4.18 -0.76
C LEU A 34 23.31 5.39 -1.26
N ALA A 35 23.35 6.49 -0.52
CA ALA A 35 24.09 7.69 -0.90
C ALA A 35 25.59 7.40 -1.02
N GLU A 36 26.16 6.57 -0.14
CA GLU A 36 27.55 6.12 -0.20
C GLU A 36 27.89 5.37 -1.50
N CYS A 37 26.90 4.67 -2.08
CA CYS A 37 27.05 3.92 -3.32
C CYS A 37 26.85 4.77 -4.59
N GLN A 38 26.51 6.05 -4.47
CA GLN A 38 26.20 6.92 -5.62
C GLN A 38 27.26 7.99 -5.82
N THR A 39 27.64 8.20 -7.08
CA THR A 39 28.46 9.35 -7.48
C THR A 39 27.71 10.68 -7.42
N SER A 40 26.36 10.65 -7.39
CA SER A 40 25.52 11.83 -7.25
C SER A 40 24.17 11.52 -6.60
N GLU A 41 23.88 12.16 -5.46
CA GLU A 41 22.59 12.06 -4.78
C GLU A 41 21.41 12.56 -5.63
N LYS A 42 21.67 13.42 -6.63
CA LYS A 42 20.63 13.95 -7.53
C LYS A 42 19.88 12.83 -8.25
N ALA A 43 20.56 11.75 -8.63
CA ALA A 43 19.92 10.61 -9.29
C ALA A 43 19.00 9.85 -8.33
N LEU A 44 19.45 9.65 -7.09
CA LEU A 44 18.67 8.98 -6.05
C LEU A 44 17.42 9.80 -5.68
N LEU A 45 17.55 11.12 -5.56
CA LEU A 45 16.43 12.04 -5.28
C LEU A 45 15.37 11.98 -6.38
N ARG A 46 15.79 11.93 -7.66
CA ARG A 46 14.87 11.78 -8.79
C ARG A 46 14.10 10.45 -8.74
N ARG A 47 14.79 9.35 -8.42
CA ARG A 47 14.16 8.02 -8.28
C ARG A 47 13.16 8.01 -7.12
N GLN A 48 13.55 8.57 -5.98
CA GLN A 48 12.70 8.68 -4.79
C GLN A 48 11.46 9.52 -5.06
N ALA A 49 11.61 10.68 -5.70
CA ALA A 49 10.50 11.55 -6.09
C ALA A 49 9.53 10.84 -7.05
N CYS A 50 10.05 10.10 -8.03
CA CYS A 50 9.25 9.30 -8.96
C CYS A 50 8.47 8.20 -8.22
N ALA A 51 9.13 7.43 -7.35
CA ALA A 51 8.51 6.38 -6.55
C ALA A 51 7.38 6.94 -5.66
N ARG A 52 7.63 8.04 -4.94
CA ARG A 52 6.62 8.74 -4.13
C ARG A 52 5.41 9.15 -4.95
N TRP A 53 5.64 9.75 -6.11
CA TRP A 53 4.57 10.18 -6.99
C TRP A 53 3.72 9.00 -7.47
N CYS A 54 4.37 7.90 -7.88
CA CYS A 54 3.71 6.67 -8.29
C CYS A 54 2.86 6.08 -7.16
N LEU A 55 3.42 5.95 -5.95
CA LEU A 55 2.72 5.37 -4.79
C LEU A 55 1.48 6.18 -4.42
N ALA A 56 1.60 7.52 -4.33
CA ALA A 56 0.47 8.39 -4.02
C ALA A 56 -0.67 8.28 -5.06
N ARG A 57 -0.32 8.09 -6.34
CA ARG A 57 -1.29 8.04 -7.44
C ARG A 57 -1.92 6.66 -7.63
N ASN A 58 -1.15 5.60 -7.47
CA ASN A 58 -1.59 4.24 -7.79
C ASN A 58 -2.66 3.73 -6.84
N LEU A 59 -2.64 4.11 -5.56
CA LEU A 59 -3.70 3.75 -4.64
C LEU A 59 -5.04 4.35 -5.09
N ARG A 60 -5.05 5.65 -5.43
CA ARG A 60 -6.24 6.29 -6.01
C ARG A 60 -6.68 5.60 -7.30
N LYS A 61 -5.75 5.33 -8.22
CA LYS A 61 -6.02 4.67 -9.50
C LYS A 61 -6.68 3.30 -9.30
N HIS A 62 -6.18 2.50 -8.36
CA HIS A 62 -6.71 1.19 -8.03
C HIS A 62 -8.20 1.23 -7.68
N PHE A 63 -8.64 2.18 -6.85
CA PHE A 63 -10.06 2.29 -6.49
C PHE A 63 -10.94 3.00 -7.52
N HIS A 64 -10.34 3.72 -8.48
CA HIS A 64 -11.08 4.30 -9.61
C HIS A 64 -11.31 3.26 -10.73
N SER A 65 -10.47 2.23 -10.83
CA SER A 65 -10.69 1.11 -11.76
C SER A 65 -11.75 0.11 -11.29
N ILE A 66 -12.27 0.27 -10.07
CA ILE A 66 -13.30 -0.61 -9.52
C ILE A 66 -14.67 0.01 -9.81
N PRO A 67 -15.62 -0.74 -10.41
CA PRO A 67 -16.94 -0.23 -10.72
C PRO A 67 -17.64 0.36 -9.48
N PRO A 68 -18.48 1.40 -9.64
CA PRO A 68 -19.31 1.89 -8.54
C PRO A 68 -20.28 0.80 -8.08
N ALA A 69 -20.65 0.83 -6.80
CA ALA A 69 -21.67 -0.06 -6.26
C ALA A 69 -23.03 0.21 -6.92
N ALA A 70 -23.88 -0.81 -6.96
CA ALA A 70 -25.25 -0.67 -7.44
C ALA A 70 -26.04 0.33 -6.56
N PRO A 71 -27.09 0.99 -7.10
CA PRO A 71 -27.90 1.91 -6.32
C PRO A 71 -28.47 1.24 -5.05
N GLY A 72 -28.18 1.81 -3.88
CA GLY A 72 -28.62 1.28 -2.58
C GLY A 72 -27.59 0.40 -1.85
N GLU A 73 -26.49 0.02 -2.51
CA GLU A 73 -25.41 -0.74 -1.88
C GLU A 73 -24.30 0.19 -1.37
N ALA A 74 -23.75 -0.12 -0.19
CA ALA A 74 -22.51 0.50 0.25
C ALA A 74 -21.41 0.22 -0.77
N LYS A 75 -20.48 1.16 -0.99
CA LYS A 75 -19.29 0.93 -1.83
C LYS A 75 -18.39 -0.14 -1.18
N SER A 76 -18.76 -1.39 -1.43
CA SER A 76 -18.06 -2.61 -1.05
C SER A 76 -17.06 -2.91 -2.14
N VAL A 77 -15.79 -2.83 -1.78
CA VAL A 77 -14.70 -3.12 -2.71
C VAL A 77 -14.08 -4.45 -2.29
N HIS A 78 -14.20 -5.46 -3.16
CA HIS A 78 -13.30 -6.59 -3.11
C HIS A 78 -11.93 -6.08 -3.55
N ALA A 79 -11.07 -5.79 -2.58
CA ALA A 79 -9.75 -5.30 -2.89
C ALA A 79 -8.94 -6.47 -3.47
N MET A 80 -8.55 -6.33 -4.74
CA MET A 80 -7.78 -7.34 -5.46
C MET A 80 -6.43 -7.55 -4.76
N PRO A 81 -5.76 -8.70 -4.90
CA PRO A 81 -4.45 -8.97 -4.28
C PRO A 81 -3.39 -7.87 -4.51
N GLY A 82 -3.47 -7.15 -5.65
CA GLY A 82 -2.61 -6.01 -5.93
C GLY A 82 -2.75 -4.81 -4.97
N PHE A 83 -3.87 -4.65 -4.26
CA PHE A 83 -4.05 -3.63 -3.23
C PHE A 83 -3.09 -3.83 -2.06
N ILE A 84 -2.95 -5.07 -1.57
CA ILE A 84 -2.04 -5.40 -0.46
C ILE A 84 -0.60 -5.02 -0.83
N TRP A 85 -0.18 -5.28 -2.06
CA TRP A 85 1.16 -4.89 -2.54
C TRP A 85 1.38 -3.38 -2.60
N LEU A 86 0.35 -2.59 -2.94
CA LEU A 86 0.43 -1.13 -2.88
C LEU A 86 0.56 -0.63 -1.43
N ILE A 87 -0.23 -1.21 -0.51
CA ILE A 87 -0.15 -0.91 0.93
C ILE A 87 1.22 -1.28 1.49
N ARG A 88 1.73 -2.46 1.14
CA ARG A 88 3.08 -2.90 1.52
C ARG A 88 4.15 -1.95 1.00
N SER A 89 4.07 -1.54 -0.27
CA SER A 89 5.04 -0.58 -0.84
C SER A 89 5.00 0.79 -0.15
N LEU A 90 3.83 1.25 0.32
CA LEU A 90 3.71 2.47 1.13
C LEU A 90 4.34 2.28 2.52
N TYR A 91 4.14 1.12 3.14
CA TYR A 91 4.74 0.75 4.40
C TYR A 91 6.27 0.68 4.29
N GLU A 92 6.83 -0.03 3.32
CA GLU A 92 8.28 -0.12 3.11
C GLU A 92 8.94 1.26 2.93
N MET A 93 8.27 2.20 2.26
CA MET A 93 8.76 3.58 2.12
C MET A 93 8.91 4.33 3.46
N GLN A 94 8.20 3.89 4.51
CA GLN A 94 8.22 4.43 5.87
C GLN A 94 8.03 5.96 5.92
N GLU A 95 7.16 6.49 5.06
CA GLU A 95 6.89 7.93 5.00
C GLU A 95 5.43 8.25 5.33
N GLU A 96 5.18 8.64 6.58
CA GLU A 96 3.84 8.92 7.10
C GLU A 96 3.08 9.97 6.27
N ARG A 97 3.77 11.04 5.83
CA ARG A 97 3.17 12.08 4.99
C ARG A 97 2.66 11.52 3.66
N LEU A 98 3.39 10.56 3.08
CA LEU A 98 3.00 9.88 1.86
C LEU A 98 1.82 8.95 2.09
N ALA A 99 1.84 8.15 3.17
CA ALA A 99 0.75 7.28 3.56
C ALA A 99 -0.55 8.06 3.77
N ARG A 100 -0.49 9.18 4.52
CA ARG A 100 -1.60 10.10 4.73
C ARG A 100 -2.12 10.70 3.42
N LYS A 101 -1.23 11.05 2.49
CA LYS A 101 -1.62 11.55 1.16
C LYS A 101 -2.32 10.47 0.33
N ALA A 102 -1.81 9.24 0.35
CA ALA A 102 -2.40 8.10 -0.35
C ALA A 102 -3.78 7.74 0.22
N ALA A 103 -3.91 7.72 1.56
CA ALA A 103 -5.16 7.43 2.26
C ALA A 103 -6.29 8.41 1.91
N ARG A 104 -6.00 9.68 1.58
CA ARG A 104 -7.03 10.61 1.08
C ARG A 104 -7.66 10.18 -0.25
N GLY A 105 -6.95 9.37 -1.03
CA GLY A 105 -7.46 8.75 -2.26
C GLY A 105 -8.38 7.56 -2.01
N LEU A 106 -8.41 7.03 -0.78
CA LEU A 106 -9.31 5.96 -0.35
C LEU A 106 -10.65 6.58 0.09
N ASN A 107 -11.67 6.44 -0.75
CA ASN A 107 -13.05 6.75 -0.38
C ASN A 107 -13.87 5.46 -0.51
N VAL A 108 -13.73 4.57 0.49
CA VAL A 108 -14.42 3.28 0.58
C VAL A 108 -15.12 3.17 1.92
N GLY A 109 -16.37 2.68 1.90
CA GLY A 109 -17.14 2.43 3.12
C GLY A 109 -16.92 1.02 3.68
N HIS A 110 -16.54 0.09 2.81
CA HIS A 110 -16.25 -1.30 3.15
C HIS A 110 -15.06 -1.80 2.31
N LEU A 111 -14.04 -2.30 3.00
CA LEU A 111 -12.82 -2.87 2.43
C LEU A 111 -12.80 -4.37 2.73
N LYS A 112 -13.10 -5.17 1.69
CA LYS A 112 -13.12 -6.63 1.78
C LYS A 112 -11.81 -7.22 1.29
N LEU A 113 -11.09 -7.88 2.19
CA LEU A 113 -9.78 -8.52 1.95
C LEU A 113 -9.82 -10.01 2.37
N THR A 114 -10.92 -10.68 2.08
CA THR A 114 -11.07 -12.12 2.38
C THR A 114 -10.18 -12.96 1.47
N PHE A 115 -9.55 -14.01 1.99
CA PHE A 115 -8.64 -14.89 1.22
C PHE A 115 -7.49 -14.16 0.53
N CYS A 116 -6.95 -13.13 1.18
CA CYS A 116 -5.87 -12.28 0.64
C CYS A 116 -4.49 -12.59 1.24
N SER A 117 -4.36 -13.70 1.97
CA SER A 117 -3.14 -14.11 2.68
C SER A 117 -2.60 -13.03 3.63
N VAL A 118 -3.50 -12.30 4.31
CA VAL A 118 -3.13 -11.27 5.27
C VAL A 118 -2.57 -11.92 6.54
N GLY A 119 -1.27 -11.75 6.77
CA GLY A 119 -0.61 -12.10 8.03
C GLY A 119 -0.28 -10.87 8.87
N PRO A 120 0.52 -11.03 9.95
CA PRO A 120 0.92 -9.92 10.81
C PRO A 120 1.66 -8.78 10.09
N THR A 121 2.50 -9.10 9.11
CA THR A 121 3.23 -8.10 8.32
C THR A 121 2.28 -7.25 7.47
N GLU A 122 1.30 -7.88 6.83
CA GLU A 122 0.26 -7.17 6.07
C GLU A 122 -0.63 -6.34 6.99
N CYS A 123 -0.89 -6.82 8.22
CA CYS A 123 -1.63 -6.06 9.25
C CYS A 123 -0.91 -4.77 9.64
N ALA A 124 0.41 -4.82 9.86
CA ALA A 124 1.21 -3.63 10.16
C ALA A 124 1.15 -2.61 9.01
N ALA A 125 1.28 -3.10 7.77
CA ALA A 125 1.20 -2.26 6.58
C ALA A 125 -0.19 -1.62 6.41
N LEU A 126 -1.26 -2.41 6.64
CA LEU A 126 -2.64 -1.91 6.65
C LEU A 126 -2.80 -0.81 7.70
N ALA A 127 -2.39 -1.06 8.94
CA ALA A 127 -2.53 -0.10 10.03
C ALA A 127 -1.83 1.22 9.72
N PHE A 128 -0.59 1.13 9.20
CA PHE A 128 0.23 2.29 8.83
C PHE A 128 -0.49 3.24 7.85
N VAL A 129 -1.25 2.71 6.89
CA VAL A 129 -1.97 3.52 5.90
C VAL A 129 -3.38 3.88 6.38
N LEU A 130 -4.14 2.91 6.89
CA LEU A 130 -5.56 3.06 7.20
C LEU A 130 -5.80 4.00 8.39
N GLN A 131 -4.88 4.11 9.34
CA GLN A 131 -4.98 5.07 10.46
C GLN A 131 -5.17 6.53 10.01
N HIS A 132 -4.88 6.84 8.74
CA HIS A 132 -5.03 8.18 8.16
C HIS A 132 -6.34 8.39 7.39
N LEU A 133 -7.25 7.41 7.38
CA LEU A 133 -8.57 7.57 6.78
C LEU A 133 -9.37 8.66 7.49
N ARG A 134 -10.13 9.44 6.71
CA ARG A 134 -11.00 10.51 7.23
C ARG A 134 -12.42 10.05 7.52
N ARG A 135 -12.80 8.86 7.03
CA ARG A 135 -14.12 8.29 7.18
C ARG A 135 -13.97 6.87 7.73
N PRO A 136 -14.85 6.46 8.66
CA PRO A 136 -14.83 5.10 9.16
C PRO A 136 -15.01 4.08 8.03
N VAL A 137 -14.25 3.00 8.09
CA VAL A 137 -14.28 1.90 7.12
C VAL A 137 -14.70 0.61 7.82
N ALA A 138 -15.57 -0.17 7.20
CA ALA A 138 -15.75 -1.56 7.60
C ALA A 138 -14.59 -2.37 7.00
N LEU A 139 -13.75 -2.98 7.84
CA LEU A 139 -12.59 -3.76 7.41
C LEU A 139 -12.88 -5.25 7.60
N GLN A 140 -13.01 -5.99 6.51
CA GLN A 140 -13.30 -7.43 6.54
C GLN A 140 -12.05 -8.23 6.18
N LEU A 141 -11.53 -8.98 7.15
CA LEU A 141 -10.29 -9.79 7.05
C LEU A 141 -10.56 -11.30 7.18
N ASP A 142 -11.79 -11.76 7.01
CA ASP A 142 -12.13 -13.19 7.18
C ASP A 142 -11.30 -14.10 6.27
N TYR A 143 -11.04 -15.33 6.73
CA TYR A 143 -10.26 -16.34 6.00
C TYR A 143 -8.84 -15.86 5.63
N ASN A 144 -8.17 -15.24 6.60
CA ASN A 144 -6.74 -14.91 6.56
C ASN A 144 -6.04 -15.43 7.82
N SER A 145 -4.73 -15.22 7.91
CA SER A 145 -3.88 -15.70 9.01
C SER A 145 -3.44 -14.54 9.92
N VAL A 146 -4.38 -13.70 10.34
CA VAL A 146 -4.12 -12.49 11.16
C VAL A 146 -3.44 -12.87 12.49
N GLY A 147 -4.06 -13.76 13.27
CA GLY A 147 -3.56 -14.18 14.59
C GLY A 147 -3.42 -13.04 15.60
N ASP A 148 -2.96 -13.36 16.80
CA ASP A 148 -2.86 -12.38 17.90
C ASP A 148 -1.89 -11.23 17.58
N ILE A 149 -0.76 -11.57 16.95
CA ILE A 149 0.23 -10.56 16.51
C ILE A 149 -0.38 -9.66 15.44
N GLY A 150 -1.15 -10.18 14.49
CA GLY A 150 -1.81 -9.34 13.48
C GLY A 150 -2.84 -8.39 14.11
N VAL A 151 -3.56 -8.84 15.15
CA VAL A 151 -4.46 -7.96 15.91
C VAL A 151 -3.68 -6.84 16.60
N GLU A 152 -2.56 -7.14 17.24
CA GLU A 152 -1.67 -6.15 17.85
C GLU A 152 -1.19 -5.11 16.81
N GLN A 153 -0.78 -5.58 15.63
CA GLN A 153 -0.34 -4.71 14.54
C GLN A 153 -1.47 -3.83 13.98
N LEU A 154 -2.74 -4.22 14.11
CA LEU A 154 -3.90 -3.45 13.64
C LEU A 154 -4.35 -2.34 14.59
N LEU A 155 -3.90 -2.35 15.85
CA LEU A 155 -4.32 -1.38 16.87
C LEU A 155 -4.28 0.09 16.39
N PRO A 156 -3.24 0.56 15.65
CA PRO A 156 -3.18 1.95 15.22
C PRO A 156 -4.33 2.41 14.31
N CYS A 157 -4.98 1.50 13.57
CA CYS A 157 -6.09 1.85 12.69
C CYS A 157 -7.47 1.49 13.23
N LEU A 158 -7.59 0.90 14.43
CA LEU A 158 -8.90 0.51 14.97
C LEU A 158 -9.85 1.71 15.18
N GLY A 159 -9.31 2.89 15.50
CA GLY A 159 -10.11 4.11 15.68
C GLY A 159 -10.84 4.59 14.41
N VAL A 160 -10.43 4.11 13.23
CA VAL A 160 -11.12 4.39 11.97
C VAL A 160 -11.98 3.21 11.48
N CYS A 161 -12.05 2.12 12.23
CA CYS A 161 -12.89 0.98 11.87
C CYS A 161 -14.32 1.17 12.39
N LYS A 162 -15.30 0.67 11.64
CA LYS A 162 -16.68 0.52 12.08
C LYS A 162 -17.15 -0.92 11.85
N ALA A 163 -18.18 -1.33 12.59
CA ALA A 163 -18.87 -2.59 12.33
C ALA A 163 -19.51 -2.59 10.93
N LEU A 164 -19.71 -3.81 10.40
CA LEU A 164 -20.42 -4.07 9.14
C LEU A 164 -21.91 -3.76 9.28
#